data_AF-A0AAI9J1B0-F1
#
_entry.id   AF-A0AAI9J1B0-F1
#
_cell.length_a   1.000
_cell.length_b   1.000
_cell.length_c   1.000
_cell.angle_alpha   90.00
_cell.angle_beta   90.00
_cell.angle_gamma   90.00
#
_symmetry.space_group_name_H-M   'P 1'
#
loop_
_entity.id
_entity.type
_entity.pdbx_description
1 polymer ?
#
loop_
_entity_poly.entity_id
_entity_poly.type
_entity_poly.pdbx_seq_one_letter_code
_entity_poly.pdbx_strand_id
1 'polypeptide(L)' 'MKTEQKRGFLDRFFPAGIRPACPKCGHQGFIVLHDDAVVNADKPIAIVACASEDCHAALGVLPASAVWDE' A
#
# COMPACT_ATOMS: atom_id res chain seq x y z
N MET A 1 24.47 -17.06 -10.98
CA MET A 1 23.19 -17.51 -11.57
C MET A 1 22.19 -17.69 -10.45
N LYS A 2 21.19 -16.80 -10.34
CA LYS A 2 20.12 -16.95 -9.33
C LYS A 2 19.10 -17.93 -9.89
N THR A 3 18.84 -19.00 -9.14
CA THR A 3 17.88 -20.05 -9.47
C THR A 3 16.48 -19.45 -9.57
N GLU A 4 15.90 -19.46 -10.76
CA GLU A 4 14.49 -19.11 -10.95
C GLU A 4 13.63 -20.16 -10.25
N GLN A 5 12.99 -19.74 -9.17
CA GLN A 5 12.03 -20.53 -8.43
C GLN A 5 10.81 -20.75 -9.34
N LYS A 6 10.69 -21.96 -9.89
CA LYS A 6 9.60 -22.35 -10.80
C LYS A 6 8.26 -22.16 -10.08
N ARG A 7 7.52 -21.12 -10.48
CA ARG A 7 6.13 -20.88 -10.07
C ARG A 7 5.29 -22.10 -10.45
N GLY A 8 4.61 -22.69 -9.49
CA GLY A 8 3.84 -23.90 -9.67
C GLY A 8 2.55 -23.63 -10.45
N PHE A 9 2.03 -24.66 -11.14
CA PHE A 9 0.77 -24.60 -11.90
C PHE A 9 -0.42 -24.12 -11.04
N LEU A 10 -0.39 -24.36 -9.73
CA LEU A 10 -1.41 -23.94 -8.78
C LEU A 10 -1.33 -22.45 -8.37
N ASP A 11 -0.17 -21.79 -8.54
CA ASP A 11 -0.02 -20.34 -8.27
C ASP A 11 -0.86 -19.48 -9.23
N ARG A 12 -1.27 -20.07 -10.36
CA ARG A 12 -2.13 -19.44 -11.36
C ARG A 12 -3.61 -19.43 -10.96
N PHE A 13 -4.03 -20.39 -10.13
CA PHE A 13 -5.43 -20.54 -9.69
C PHE A 13 -5.64 -20.03 -8.27
N PHE A 14 -4.64 -20.16 -7.41
CA PHE A 14 -4.63 -19.60 -6.06
C PHE A 14 -3.30 -18.86 -5.89
N PRO A 15 -3.22 -17.56 -6.21
CA PRO A 15 -2.03 -16.80 -5.89
C PRO A 15 -1.85 -16.90 -4.36
N ALA A 16 -0.86 -17.68 -3.92
CA ALA A 16 -0.48 -17.84 -2.52
C ALA A 16 0.23 -16.57 -2.01
N GLY A 17 -0.40 -15.42 -2.21
CA GLY A 17 0.01 -14.11 -1.73
C GLY A 17 -1.25 -13.39 -1.34
N ILE A 18 -1.38 -13.08 -0.06
CA ILE A 18 -2.46 -12.23 0.46
C ILE A 18 -2.47 -10.97 -0.41
N ARG A 19 -3.50 -10.81 -1.25
CA ARG A 19 -3.69 -9.58 -1.99
C ARG A 19 -4.30 -8.59 -1.01
N PRO A 20 -3.59 -7.55 -0.59
CA PRO A 20 -4.15 -6.58 0.33
C PRO A 20 -5.39 -5.96 -0.30
N ALA A 21 -6.48 -5.97 0.47
CA ALA A 21 -7.75 -5.35 0.10
C ALA A 21 -8.12 -4.35 1.19
N CYS A 22 -8.75 -3.26 0.80
CA CYS A 22 -9.23 -2.26 1.74
C CYS A 22 -10.20 -2.92 2.73
N PRO A 23 -9.95 -2.84 4.06
CA PRO A 23 -10.84 -3.44 5.06
C PRO A 23 -12.23 -2.77 5.11
N LYS A 24 -12.38 -1.55 4.55
CA LYS A 24 -13.66 -0.83 4.50
C LYS A 24 -14.53 -1.25 3.32
N CYS A 25 -13.97 -1.41 2.12
CA CYS A 25 -14.76 -1.66 0.89
C CYS A 25 -14.31 -2.85 0.03
N GLY A 26 -13.25 -3.56 0.41
CA GLY A 26 -12.72 -4.70 -0.34
C GLY A 26 -11.93 -4.35 -1.60
N HIS A 27 -11.77 -3.05 -1.92
CA HIS A 27 -11.03 -2.61 -3.11
C HIS A 27 -9.54 -2.97 -3.02
N GLN A 28 -8.96 -3.45 -4.12
CA GLN A 28 -7.59 -4.00 -4.18
C GLN A 28 -6.52 -2.98 -4.61
N GLY A 29 -6.84 -1.69 -4.54
CA GLY A 29 -5.96 -0.58 -4.89
C GLY A 29 -5.71 0.37 -3.73
N PHE A 30 -4.48 0.87 -3.65
CA PHE A 30 -4.07 1.86 -2.65
C PHE A 30 -3.30 2.98 -3.34
N ILE A 31 -3.48 4.19 -2.82
CA ILE A 31 -2.72 5.39 -3.17
C ILE A 31 -1.93 5.84 -1.95
N VAL A 32 -0.85 6.57 -2.19
CA VAL A 32 -0.08 7.22 -1.12
C VAL A 32 -0.15 8.73 -1.32
N LEU A 33 -0.54 9.43 -0.26
CA LEU A 33 -0.68 10.88 -0.23
C LEU A 33 0.45 11.46 0.62
N HIS A 34 1.15 12.46 0.10
CA HIS A 34 2.13 13.23 0.87
C HIS A 34 1.41 14.34 1.62
N ASP A 35 1.66 14.47 2.93
CA ASP A 35 1.08 15.51 3.77
C ASP A 35 2.16 16.12 4.68
N ASP A 36 2.38 17.43 4.52
CA ASP A 36 3.31 18.23 5.30
C ASP A 36 2.60 19.11 6.36
N ALA A 37 1.26 19.13 6.37
CA ALA A 37 0.44 19.96 7.24
C ALA A 37 -0.03 19.22 8.51
N VAL A 38 0.83 18.35 9.06
CA VAL A 38 0.49 17.54 10.23
C VAL A 38 0.79 18.30 11.51
N VAL A 39 -0.25 18.59 12.29
CA VAL A 39 -0.11 19.27 13.59
C VAL A 39 0.75 18.42 14.53
N ASN A 40 1.79 19.02 15.11
CA ASN A 40 2.76 18.41 16.02
C ASN A 40 3.67 17.32 15.40
N ALA A 41 3.78 17.24 14.07
CA ALA A 41 4.85 16.45 13.44
C ALA A 41 6.05 17.34 13.12
N ASP A 42 7.25 16.79 13.31
CA ASP A 42 8.51 17.43 12.93
C ASP A 42 8.88 17.20 11.45
N LYS A 43 8.19 16.27 10.77
CA LYS A 43 8.45 15.85 9.39
C LYS A 43 7.16 15.56 8.63
N PRO A 44 7.18 15.66 7.28
CA PRO A 44 6.07 15.20 6.45
C PRO A 44 5.79 13.71 6.60
N ILE A 45 4.53 13.34 6.39
CA ILE A 45 4.06 11.96 6.43
C ILE A 45 3.54 11.51 5.07
N ALA A 46 3.55 10.21 4.88
CA ALA A 46 2.87 9.52 3.79
C ALA A 46 1.64 8.80 4.34
N ILE A 47 0.46 9.13 3.84
CA ILE A 47 -0.79 8.47 4.20
C ILE A 47 -1.12 7.44 3.12
N VAL A 48 -1.21 6.17 3.52
CA VAL A 48 -1.69 5.11 2.63
C VAL A 48 -3.22 5.09 2.70
N ALA A 49 -3.88 5.33 1.57
CA ALA A 49 -5.33 5.37 1.46
C ALA A 49 -5.87 4.40 0.40
N CYS A 50 -7.13 4.00 0.54
CA CYS A 50 -7.82 3.23 -0.48
C CYS A 50 -7.99 4.06 -1.76
N ALA A 51 -7.66 3.48 -2.92
CA ALA A 51 -7.77 4.14 -4.23
C ALA A 51 -9.21 4.20 -4.79
N SER A 52 -10.18 3.62 -4.09
CA SER A 52 -11.58 3.68 -4.51
C SER A 52 -12.15 5.09 -4.29
N GLU A 53 -12.70 5.66 -5.36
CA GLU A 53 -13.24 7.04 -5.41
C GLU A 53 -14.26 7.33 -4.30
N ASP A 54 -15.10 6.34 -3.97
CA ASP A 54 -16.13 6.45 -2.93
C ASP A 54 -15.62 6.13 -1.51
N CYS A 55 -14.43 5.54 -1.38
CA CYS A 55 -13.95 4.99 -0.12
C CYS A 55 -12.93 5.88 0.57
N HIS A 56 -11.82 6.16 -0.11
CA HIS A 56 -10.64 6.92 0.35
C HIS A 56 -10.25 6.71 1.83
N ALA A 57 -10.47 5.51 2.37
CA ALA A 57 -10.14 5.23 3.76
C ALA A 57 -8.62 5.31 3.97
N ALA A 58 -8.17 6.11 4.93
CA ALA A 58 -6.79 6.09 5.41
C ALA A 58 -6.55 4.79 6.19
N LEU A 59 -5.50 4.06 5.82
CA LEU A 59 -5.19 2.72 6.34
C LEU A 59 -3.90 2.70 7.15
N GLY A 60 -3.00 3.63 6.89
CA GLY A 60 -1.72 3.71 7.57
C GLY A 60 -1.04 5.03 7.32
N VAL A 61 -0.08 5.33 8.19
CA VAL A 61 0.77 6.52 8.11
C VAL A 61 2.22 6.07 8.24
N LEU A 62 3.08 6.62 7.39
CA LEU A 62 4.52 6.38 7.36
C LEU A 62 5.23 7.74 7.37
N PRO A 63 6.50 7.83 7.78
CA PRO A 63 7.34 8.98 7.45
C PRO A 63 7.44 9.13 5.93
N ALA A 64 7.40 10.35 5.40
CA ALA A 64 7.52 10.60 3.95
C ALA A 64 8.81 9.99 3.37
N SER A 65 9.93 10.09 4.10
CA SER A 65 11.23 9.53 3.73
C SER A 65 11.27 8.00 3.62
N ALA A 66 10.22 7.30 4.08
CA ALA A 66 10.10 5.85 3.93
C ALA A 66 9.42 5.46 2.59
N VAL A 67 8.82 6.41 1.89
CA VAL A 67 8.09 6.20 0.64
C VAL A 67 8.78 6.88 -0.54
N TRP A 68 9.32 8.08 -0.34
CA TRP A 68 10.01 8.86 -1.35
C TRP A 68 11.48 9.07 -0.95
N ASP A 69 12.38 8.99 -1.94
CA ASP A 69 13.78 9.35 -1.78
C ASP A 69 13.90 10.89 -1.81
N GLU A 70 13.82 11.51 -0.63
CA GLU A 70 13.95 12.97 -0.43
C GLU A 70 15.31 13.36 0.17
#